data_AF-A0A2A5VBY0-F1
#
_entry.id   AF-A0A2A5VBY0-F1
#
_cell.length_a   1.000
_cell.length_b   1.000
_cell.length_c   1.000
_cell.angle_alpha   90.00
_cell.angle_beta   90.00
_cell.angle_gamma   90.00
#
_symmetry.space_group_name_H-M   'P 1'
#
loop_
_entity.id
_entity.type
_entity.pdbx_description
1 polymer ?
#
loop_
_entity_poly.entity_id
_entity_poly.type
_entity_poly.pdbx_seq_one_letter_code
_entity_poly.pdbx_strand_id
1 'polypeptide(L)'
;MNKRLGCRMSLNISAAQALEILVVSMRDSFLAVTVFVAAMILLFSWLQFITAGRFVGWIGENRGLQPLIGAMMGLTPGCGGAIIVMPMYARGYVTYGTVIATLIATLGDAAFVLIGAVFQDSSYLTPVIVVHTTSFVVGVSWGYGVDLIEVTPTTPLGRFGPKFGTDEPLGEEVAKAMEGKDSLIENLPREVPEGWGYRVLHQGYRIWWLVTAVGLCLAILLLGWYAQDPEYSPELVWDPTTRDGIVTWVGFIGSSLSIILYVSSKNFFADDTEATIGDKLNSLDETLVHAASETAFVTFWVLIAYLVFEFGMLLAGIKESDMSENGSGAGAVLVAATIGLIPGCGPQIIAITAYVEGIISFPALVANAISQDGDALFPLLVRHKVASIWATIHTTLPAIIVGLVFLWAMGQYPSITDALQP
;
A
#
# COMPACT_ATOMS: atom_id res chain seq x y z
N MET A 1 -48.55 11.84 -13.65
CA MET A 1 -48.46 12.81 -12.53
C MET A 1 -47.67 12.19 -11.39
N ASN A 2 -46.40 12.60 -11.28
CA ASN A 2 -45.51 12.59 -10.12
C ASN A 2 -45.90 11.74 -8.88
N LYS A 3 -45.19 10.62 -8.68
CA LYS A 3 -44.77 10.19 -7.33
C LYS A 3 -43.26 10.32 -7.27
N ARG A 4 -42.80 11.32 -6.51
CA ARG A 4 -41.38 11.63 -6.27
C ARG A 4 -40.68 10.39 -5.73
N LEU A 5 -39.60 9.99 -6.40
CA LEU A 5 -38.51 9.22 -5.80
C LEU A 5 -37.99 10.03 -4.61
N GLY A 6 -38.17 9.49 -3.42
CA GLY A 6 -37.41 9.84 -2.24
C GLY A 6 -36.75 8.57 -1.74
N CYS A 7 -35.56 8.28 -2.25
CA CYS A 7 -34.66 7.32 -1.61
C CYS A 7 -34.26 7.93 -0.26
N ARG A 8 -35.01 7.59 0.80
CA ARG A 8 -34.56 7.84 2.17
C ARG A 8 -33.55 6.75 2.51
N MET A 9 -32.28 7.05 2.28
CA MET A 9 -31.17 6.31 2.86
C MET A 9 -31.24 6.50 4.38
N SER A 10 -31.83 5.54 5.10
CA SER A 10 -31.87 5.58 6.57
C SER A 10 -30.50 5.17 7.11
N LEU A 11 -29.64 6.16 7.30
CA LEU A 11 -28.35 6.05 7.95
C LEU A 11 -28.53 5.87 9.46
N ASN A 12 -28.70 4.63 9.91
CA ASN A 12 -28.61 4.26 11.33
C ASN A 12 -27.34 3.41 11.54
N ILE A 13 -26.17 4.04 11.52
CA ILE A 13 -24.94 3.39 11.97
C ILE A 13 -25.05 3.24 13.49
N SER A 14 -25.02 2.01 14.00
CA SER A 14 -25.04 1.77 15.45
C SER A 14 -23.68 2.14 16.07
N ALA A 15 -23.67 2.57 17.33
CA ALA A 15 -22.41 2.86 18.03
C ALA A 15 -21.50 1.63 18.14
N ALA A 16 -22.08 0.43 18.22
CA ALA A 16 -21.35 -0.83 18.22
C ALA A 16 -20.64 -1.07 16.89
N GLN A 17 -21.34 -0.86 15.77
CA GLN A 17 -20.78 -1.02 14.42
C GLN A 17 -19.67 0.02 14.16
N ALA A 18 -19.87 1.28 14.58
CA ALA A 18 -18.84 2.31 14.48
C ALA A 18 -17.58 1.96 15.28
N LEU A 19 -17.75 1.38 16.47
CA LEU A 19 -16.63 0.93 17.30
C LEU A 19 -15.89 -0.26 16.67
N GLU A 20 -16.63 -1.20 16.10
CA GLU A 20 -16.06 -2.35 15.39
C GLU A 20 -15.17 -1.91 14.22
N ILE A 21 -15.69 -1.05 13.34
CA ILE A 21 -14.92 -0.47 12.22
C ILE A 21 -13.66 0.24 12.72
N LEU A 22 -13.77 1.00 13.82
CA LEU A 22 -12.65 1.71 14.39
C LEU A 22 -11.55 0.73 14.84
N VAL A 23 -11.90 -0.31 15.60
CA VAL A 23 -10.91 -1.25 16.12
C VAL A 23 -10.32 -2.13 15.01
N VAL A 24 -11.13 -2.57 14.05
CA VAL A 24 -10.64 -3.31 12.88
C VAL A 24 -9.67 -2.45 12.07
N SER A 25 -10.02 -1.20 11.78
CA SER A 25 -9.13 -0.26 11.09
C SER A 25 -7.84 -0.01 11.87
N MET A 26 -7.90 0.09 13.20
CA MET A 26 -6.71 0.20 14.05
C MET A 26 -5.84 -1.06 13.99
N ARG A 27 -6.44 -2.24 14.00
CA ARG A 27 -5.72 -3.52 13.90
C ARG A 27 -5.02 -3.64 12.56
N ASP A 28 -5.73 -3.37 11.47
CA ASP A 28 -5.26 -3.63 10.11
C ASP A 28 -4.23 -2.56 9.69
N SER A 29 -4.46 -1.28 9.98
CA SER A 29 -3.44 -0.24 9.77
C SER A 29 -2.12 -0.51 10.51
N PHE A 30 -2.17 -1.19 11.66
CA PHE A 30 -0.96 -1.58 12.39
C PHE A 30 -0.31 -2.83 11.77
N LEU A 31 -1.05 -3.94 11.68
CA LEU A 31 -0.49 -5.25 11.31
C LEU A 31 -0.28 -5.43 9.82
N ALA A 32 -1.15 -4.90 8.97
CA ALA A 32 -1.02 -5.02 7.51
C ALA A 32 -0.02 -3.99 6.94
N VAL A 33 0.09 -2.80 7.56
CA VAL A 33 0.90 -1.69 7.01
C VAL A 33 2.05 -1.29 7.91
N THR A 34 1.76 -0.86 9.14
CA THR A 34 2.75 -0.19 10.01
C THR A 34 3.96 -1.06 10.32
N VAL A 35 3.77 -2.33 10.67
CA VAL A 35 4.88 -3.20 11.07
C VAL A 35 5.86 -3.44 9.91
N PHE A 36 5.38 -3.53 8.67
CA PHE A 36 6.23 -3.68 7.48
C PHE A 36 6.94 -2.36 7.14
N VAL A 37 6.24 -1.23 7.22
CA VAL A 37 6.87 0.10 7.04
C VAL A 37 7.96 0.33 8.09
N ALA A 38 7.68 -0.01 9.36
CA ALA A 38 8.64 0.10 10.45
C ALA A 38 9.87 -0.78 10.22
N ALA A 39 9.65 -2.05 9.87
CA ALA A 39 10.72 -3.00 9.56
C ALA A 39 11.58 -2.51 8.39
N MET A 40 10.95 -1.93 7.37
CA MET A 40 11.61 -1.40 6.19
C MET A 40 12.44 -0.15 6.50
N ILE A 41 11.87 0.84 7.20
CA ILE A 41 12.60 2.04 7.64
C ILE A 41 13.80 1.63 8.50
N LEU A 42 13.62 0.70 9.43
CA LEU A 42 14.68 0.19 10.28
C LEU A 42 15.77 -0.53 9.48
N LEU A 43 15.37 -1.43 8.57
CA LEU A 43 16.27 -2.16 7.70
C LEU A 43 17.12 -1.19 6.87
N PHE A 44 16.51 -0.17 6.27
CA PHE A 44 17.22 0.83 5.48
C PHE A 44 18.18 1.67 6.32
N SER A 45 17.74 2.17 7.48
CA SER A 45 18.60 2.93 8.37
C SER A 45 19.80 2.09 8.85
N TRP A 46 19.57 0.82 9.18
CA TRP A 46 20.61 -0.12 9.56
C TRP A 46 21.57 -0.46 8.41
N LEU A 47 21.05 -0.73 7.20
CA LEU A 47 21.85 -0.97 6.01
C LEU A 47 22.70 0.25 5.66
N GLN A 48 22.15 1.46 5.75
CA GLN A 48 22.90 2.69 5.51
C GLN A 48 24.02 2.89 6.52
N PHE A 49 23.72 2.67 7.80
CA PHE A 49 24.69 2.75 8.89
C PHE A 49 25.87 1.79 8.67
N ILE A 50 25.59 0.51 8.36
CA ILE A 50 26.64 -0.51 8.17
C ILE A 50 27.40 -0.29 6.85
N THR A 51 26.71 0.09 5.78
CA THR A 51 27.35 0.21 4.45
C THR A 51 28.01 1.56 4.23
N ALA A 52 27.96 2.47 5.21
CA ALA A 52 28.39 3.86 5.08
C ALA A 52 27.83 4.51 3.79
N GLY A 53 26.55 4.27 3.50
CA GLY A 53 25.85 4.79 2.33
C GLY A 53 26.06 4.03 1.00
N ARG A 54 26.99 3.07 0.90
CA ARG A 54 27.26 2.35 -0.37
C ARG A 54 26.07 1.59 -0.94
N PHE A 55 25.15 1.11 -0.09
CA PHE A 55 23.96 0.38 -0.52
C PHE A 55 23.03 1.23 -1.41
N VAL A 56 22.84 2.50 -1.06
CA VAL A 56 22.03 3.44 -1.85
C VAL A 56 22.68 3.69 -3.20
N GLY A 57 24.00 3.85 -3.23
CA GLY A 57 24.77 3.97 -4.48
C GLY A 57 24.56 2.78 -5.41
N TRP A 58 24.63 1.55 -4.90
CA TRP A 58 24.42 0.34 -5.70
C TRP A 58 23.01 0.23 -6.29
N ILE A 59 21.96 0.58 -5.52
CA ILE A 59 20.58 0.64 -6.04
C ILE A 59 20.49 1.72 -7.13
N GLY A 60 21.08 2.88 -6.88
CA GLY A 60 21.10 4.01 -7.80
C GLY A 60 21.86 3.75 -9.10
N GLU A 61 22.90 2.91 -9.08
CA GLU A 61 23.66 2.50 -10.27
C GLU A 61 22.89 1.47 -11.13
N ASN A 62 22.03 0.66 -10.51
CA ASN A 62 21.28 -0.41 -11.18
C ASN A 62 19.81 -0.05 -11.46
N ARG A 63 19.53 1.21 -11.88
CA ARG A 63 18.16 1.67 -12.19
C ARG A 63 17.44 0.77 -13.20
N GLY A 64 18.19 0.23 -14.16
CA GLY A 64 17.66 -0.65 -15.20
C GLY A 64 17.14 -2.00 -14.72
N LEU A 65 17.32 -2.39 -13.45
CA LEU A 65 16.72 -3.61 -12.88
C LEU A 65 15.57 -3.31 -11.90
N GLN A 66 15.40 -2.04 -11.51
CA GLN A 66 14.47 -1.69 -10.43
C GLN A 66 13.00 -2.02 -10.77
N PRO A 67 12.46 -1.73 -11.98
CA PRO A 67 11.08 -2.11 -12.32
C PRO A 67 10.82 -3.62 -12.29
N LEU A 68 11.81 -4.42 -12.70
CA LEU A 68 11.71 -5.88 -12.64
C LEU A 68 11.66 -6.39 -11.19
N ILE A 69 12.56 -5.90 -10.34
CA ILE A 69 12.58 -6.26 -8.92
C ILE A 69 11.29 -5.79 -8.25
N GLY A 70 10.84 -4.57 -8.56
CA GLY A 70 9.58 -4.02 -8.08
C GLY A 70 8.37 -4.90 -8.42
N ALA A 71 8.25 -5.35 -9.67
CA ALA A 71 7.17 -6.26 -10.07
C ALA A 71 7.25 -7.63 -9.37
N MET A 72 8.46 -8.17 -9.16
CA MET A 72 8.65 -9.40 -8.38
C MET A 72 8.21 -9.23 -6.92
N MET A 73 8.45 -8.05 -6.33
CA MET A 73 7.96 -7.74 -4.98
C MET A 73 6.43 -7.60 -4.95
N GLY A 74 5.83 -7.01 -5.99
CA GLY A 74 4.37 -6.91 -6.13
C GLY A 74 3.69 -8.28 -6.28
N LEU A 75 4.29 -9.22 -7.00
CA LEU A 75 3.78 -10.59 -7.17
C LEU A 75 3.62 -11.39 -5.87
N THR A 76 4.25 -10.93 -4.77
CA THR A 76 4.18 -11.63 -3.48
C THR A 76 2.73 -11.54 -2.97
N PRO A 77 2.04 -12.67 -2.69
CA PRO A 77 0.69 -12.63 -2.13
C PRO A 77 0.63 -11.79 -0.84
N GLY A 78 -0.45 -11.04 -0.68
CA GLY A 78 -0.54 -9.95 0.28
C GLY A 78 0.00 -8.63 -0.27
N CYS A 79 0.02 -7.58 0.55
CA CYS A 79 0.51 -6.25 0.18
C CYS A 79 1.95 -5.97 0.66
N GLY A 80 2.58 -6.90 1.37
CA GLY A 80 3.85 -6.68 2.07
C GLY A 80 5.02 -6.25 1.18
N GLY A 81 5.20 -6.90 0.01
CA GLY A 81 6.26 -6.51 -0.94
C GLY A 81 6.03 -5.14 -1.55
N ALA A 82 4.79 -4.80 -1.88
CA ALA A 82 4.43 -3.50 -2.41
C ALA A 82 4.56 -2.37 -1.37
N ILE A 83 4.14 -2.63 -0.12
CA ILE A 83 4.27 -1.69 1.02
C ILE A 83 5.73 -1.32 1.27
N ILE A 84 6.67 -2.22 1.01
CA ILE A 84 8.11 -1.96 1.16
C ILE A 84 8.62 -0.97 0.10
N VAL A 85 8.14 -1.06 -1.13
CA VAL A 85 8.62 -0.23 -2.25
C VAL A 85 8.22 1.24 -2.08
N MET A 86 7.06 1.52 -1.46
CA MET A 86 6.54 2.90 -1.36
C MET A 86 7.41 3.82 -0.48
N PRO A 87 7.86 3.42 0.73
CA PRO A 87 8.84 4.18 1.49
C PRO A 87 10.19 4.32 0.76
N MET A 88 10.63 3.31 0.00
CA MET A 88 11.86 3.40 -0.79
C MET A 88 11.76 4.48 -1.88
N TYR A 89 10.59 4.58 -2.52
CA TYR A 89 10.30 5.64 -3.49
C TYR A 89 10.23 7.01 -2.82
N ALA A 90 9.53 7.11 -1.68
CA ALA A 90 9.42 8.36 -0.93
C ALA A 90 10.79 8.89 -0.45
N ARG A 91 11.79 8.00 -0.31
CA ARG A 91 13.18 8.35 0.02
C ARG A 91 14.10 8.52 -1.20
N GLY A 92 13.56 8.41 -2.42
CA GLY A 92 14.31 8.61 -3.67
C GLY A 92 15.21 7.44 -4.08
N TYR A 93 15.07 6.26 -3.46
CA TYR A 93 15.94 5.11 -3.78
C TYR A 93 15.52 4.36 -5.04
N VAL A 94 14.22 4.35 -5.35
CA VAL A 94 13.67 3.69 -6.54
C VAL A 94 12.97 4.69 -7.45
N THR A 95 12.91 4.36 -8.74
CA THR A 95 12.23 5.19 -9.74
C THR A 95 10.71 5.15 -9.61
N TYR A 96 10.04 6.12 -10.25
CA TYR A 96 8.58 6.11 -10.35
C TYR A 96 8.08 4.90 -11.17
N GLY A 97 8.79 4.49 -12.24
CA GLY A 97 8.47 3.28 -12.99
C GLY A 97 8.55 2.01 -12.14
N THR A 98 9.42 1.98 -11.11
CA THR A 98 9.47 0.88 -10.13
C THR A 98 8.20 0.82 -9.30
N VAL A 99 7.70 1.96 -8.82
CA VAL A 99 6.40 2.04 -8.11
C VAL A 99 5.28 1.52 -8.98
N ILE A 100 5.19 1.98 -10.23
CA ILE A 100 4.15 1.55 -11.17
C ILE A 100 4.24 0.05 -11.46
N ALA A 101 5.44 -0.48 -11.67
CA ALA A 101 5.64 -1.91 -11.90
C ALA A 101 5.18 -2.76 -10.71
N THR A 102 5.49 -2.32 -9.50
CA THR A 102 5.08 -2.97 -8.26
C THR A 102 3.56 -2.94 -8.07
N LEU A 103 2.93 -1.77 -8.27
CA LEU A 103 1.48 -1.61 -8.10
C LEU A 103 0.69 -2.41 -9.13
N ILE A 104 1.11 -2.43 -10.40
CA ILE A 104 0.43 -3.25 -11.42
C ILE A 104 0.56 -4.75 -11.14
N ALA A 105 1.71 -5.18 -10.60
CA ALA A 105 1.96 -6.59 -10.32
C ALA A 105 1.28 -7.09 -9.04
N THR A 106 0.77 -6.19 -8.18
CA THR A 106 0.23 -6.56 -6.86
C THR A 106 -1.22 -7.04 -6.95
N LEU A 107 -1.51 -8.18 -6.33
CA LEU A 107 -2.88 -8.65 -6.11
C LEU A 107 -3.34 -8.52 -4.66
N GLY A 108 -2.46 -8.06 -3.76
CA GLY A 108 -2.79 -7.88 -2.35
C GLY A 108 -3.26 -9.18 -1.70
N ASP A 109 -4.13 -9.04 -0.71
CA ASP A 109 -4.75 -10.17 -0.01
C ASP A 109 -5.73 -10.94 -0.90
N ALA A 110 -6.23 -10.32 -1.96
CA ALA A 110 -7.13 -10.94 -2.92
C ALA A 110 -6.44 -12.09 -3.69
N ALA A 111 -5.11 -12.09 -3.78
CA ALA A 111 -4.33 -13.23 -4.25
C ALA A 111 -4.63 -14.52 -3.48
N PHE A 112 -4.84 -14.44 -2.16
CA PHE A 112 -5.15 -15.61 -1.33
C PHE A 112 -6.52 -16.19 -1.67
N VAL A 113 -7.54 -15.34 -1.86
CA VAL A 113 -8.89 -15.76 -2.28
C VAL A 113 -8.83 -16.53 -3.60
N LEU A 114 -8.08 -16.00 -4.57
CA LEU A 114 -7.95 -16.61 -5.89
C LEU A 114 -7.19 -17.96 -5.83
N ILE A 115 -6.12 -18.05 -5.03
CA ILE A 115 -5.41 -19.30 -4.75
C ILE A 115 -6.35 -20.29 -4.04
N GLY A 116 -7.22 -19.80 -3.16
CA GLY A 116 -8.24 -20.59 -2.49
C GLY A 116 -9.23 -21.26 -3.41
N ALA A 117 -9.73 -20.50 -4.39
CA ALA A 117 -10.61 -21.03 -5.42
C ALA A 117 -9.98 -22.22 -6.15
N VAL A 118 -8.65 -22.24 -6.35
CA VAL A 118 -7.93 -23.37 -6.96
C VAL A 118 -7.99 -24.64 -6.11
N PHE A 119 -7.90 -24.51 -4.79
CA PHE A 119 -7.97 -25.67 -3.89
C PHE A 119 -9.37 -26.26 -3.83
N GLN A 120 -10.41 -25.45 -4.02
CA GLN A 120 -11.80 -25.90 -4.08
C GLN A 120 -12.14 -26.48 -5.45
N ASP A 121 -11.69 -25.83 -6.54
CA ASP A 121 -11.87 -26.29 -7.91
C ASP A 121 -10.63 -25.99 -8.77
N SER A 122 -10.04 -27.06 -9.31
CA SER A 122 -8.87 -26.98 -10.18
C SER A 122 -9.09 -26.19 -11.47
N SER A 123 -10.34 -25.94 -11.88
CA SER A 123 -10.68 -25.11 -13.05
C SER A 123 -10.12 -23.69 -12.93
N TYR A 124 -10.00 -23.16 -11.71
CA TYR A 124 -9.46 -21.82 -11.44
C TYR A 124 -7.95 -21.70 -11.64
N LEU A 125 -7.20 -22.81 -11.71
CA LEU A 125 -5.74 -22.78 -11.83
C LEU A 125 -5.25 -21.96 -13.03
N THR A 126 -5.89 -22.15 -14.19
CA THR A 126 -5.52 -21.44 -15.42
C THR A 126 -5.77 -19.94 -15.30
N PRO A 127 -6.98 -19.47 -14.90
CA PRO A 127 -7.22 -18.07 -14.58
C PRO A 127 -6.19 -17.45 -13.63
N VAL A 128 -5.86 -18.12 -12.51
CA VAL A 128 -4.92 -17.61 -11.51
C VAL A 128 -3.55 -17.35 -12.11
N ILE A 129 -3.00 -18.34 -12.84
CA ILE A 129 -1.69 -18.23 -13.48
C ILE A 129 -1.70 -17.10 -14.50
N VAL A 130 -2.77 -17.01 -15.30
CA VAL A 130 -2.87 -15.99 -16.36
C VAL A 130 -2.98 -14.59 -15.77
N VAL A 131 -3.77 -14.36 -14.71
CA VAL A 131 -3.85 -13.05 -14.05
C VAL A 131 -2.49 -12.66 -13.49
N HIS A 132 -1.83 -13.51 -12.69
CA HIS A 132 -0.53 -13.17 -12.08
C HIS A 132 0.56 -12.94 -13.14
N THR A 133 0.63 -13.80 -14.15
CA THR A 133 1.63 -13.66 -15.23
C THR A 133 1.36 -12.40 -16.05
N THR A 134 0.10 -12.09 -16.35
CA THR A 134 -0.27 -10.88 -17.07
C THR A 134 0.08 -9.65 -16.26
N SER A 135 -0.34 -9.56 -14.99
CA SER A 135 -0.01 -8.45 -14.09
C SER A 135 1.50 -8.25 -13.98
N PHE A 136 2.28 -9.32 -13.84
CA PHE A 136 3.74 -9.22 -13.82
C PHE A 136 4.32 -8.67 -15.13
N VAL A 137 3.95 -9.24 -16.28
CA VAL A 137 4.48 -8.81 -17.59
C VAL A 137 4.08 -7.37 -17.91
N VAL A 138 2.82 -7.01 -17.64
CA VAL A 138 2.32 -5.64 -17.82
C VAL A 138 3.03 -4.70 -16.86
N GLY A 139 3.19 -5.07 -15.58
CA GLY A 139 3.89 -4.24 -14.60
C GLY A 139 5.33 -3.96 -14.98
N VAL A 140 6.09 -4.99 -15.36
CA VAL A 140 7.48 -4.84 -15.83
C VAL A 140 7.55 -3.96 -17.07
N SER A 141 6.76 -4.28 -18.10
CA SER A 141 6.81 -3.56 -19.38
C SER A 141 6.35 -2.10 -19.24
N TRP A 142 5.28 -1.86 -18.49
CA TRP A 142 4.73 -0.53 -18.26
C TRP A 142 5.64 0.30 -17.36
N GLY A 143 6.22 -0.29 -16.30
CA GLY A 143 7.19 0.38 -15.44
C GLY A 143 8.46 0.82 -16.18
N TYR A 144 9.02 -0.04 -17.03
CA TYR A 144 10.11 0.37 -17.93
C TYR A 144 9.66 1.45 -18.91
N GLY A 145 8.44 1.35 -19.43
CA GLY A 145 7.86 2.37 -20.30
C GLY A 145 7.79 3.74 -19.62
N VAL A 146 7.28 3.79 -18.39
CA VAL A 146 7.19 4.99 -17.53
C VAL A 146 8.56 5.63 -17.31
N ASP A 147 9.57 4.83 -16.97
CA ASP A 147 10.94 5.33 -16.78
C ASP A 147 11.57 5.81 -18.10
N LEU A 148 11.34 5.09 -19.20
CA LEU A 148 11.89 5.41 -20.53
C LEU A 148 11.39 6.76 -21.06
N ILE A 149 10.10 7.04 -20.85
CA ILE A 149 9.47 8.31 -21.28
C ILE A 149 9.60 9.42 -20.22
N GLU A 150 10.33 9.16 -19.13
CA GLU A 150 10.53 10.06 -17.98
C GLU A 150 9.22 10.58 -17.39
N VAL A 151 8.22 9.71 -17.27
CA VAL A 151 7.03 10.01 -16.50
C VAL A 151 7.43 10.09 -15.03
N THR A 152 7.07 11.21 -14.42
CA THR A 152 7.23 11.43 -12.98
C THR A 152 5.96 12.11 -12.45
N PRO A 153 5.75 12.21 -11.13
CA PRO A 153 4.60 12.94 -10.59
C PRO A 153 4.52 14.42 -11.01
N THR A 154 5.66 15.04 -11.33
CA THR A 154 5.73 16.44 -11.83
C THR A 154 5.65 16.51 -13.36
N THR A 155 6.04 15.45 -14.06
CA THR A 155 5.88 15.28 -15.52
C THR A 155 5.04 14.05 -15.81
N PRO A 156 3.73 14.07 -15.49
CA PRO A 156 2.88 12.89 -15.60
C PRO A 156 2.66 12.41 -17.04
N LEU A 157 2.92 13.26 -18.03
CA LEU A 157 2.87 12.88 -19.45
C LEU A 157 4.28 12.67 -20.05
N GLY A 158 5.28 12.52 -19.18
CA GLY A 158 6.67 12.30 -19.57
C GLY A 158 7.32 13.51 -20.24
N ARG A 159 8.36 13.25 -21.04
CA ARG A 159 9.15 14.25 -21.78
C ARG A 159 8.35 15.20 -22.67
N PHE A 160 7.16 14.79 -23.08
CA PHE A 160 6.31 15.54 -24.02
C PHE A 160 5.19 16.33 -23.32
N GLY A 161 5.11 16.22 -22.00
CA GLY A 161 4.06 16.81 -21.18
C GLY A 161 4.38 18.20 -20.61
N PRO A 162 3.36 18.96 -20.19
CA PRO A 162 3.56 20.09 -19.31
C PRO A 162 4.09 19.64 -17.95
N LYS A 163 5.03 20.42 -17.39
CA LYS A 163 5.50 20.27 -16.02
C LYS A 163 4.45 20.84 -15.07
N PHE A 164 4.03 20.05 -14.09
CA PHE A 164 3.13 20.44 -13.02
C PHE A 164 3.87 20.45 -11.69
N GLY A 165 3.71 21.52 -10.91
CA GLY A 165 4.33 21.70 -9.60
C GLY A 165 5.64 22.50 -9.63
N THR A 166 6.10 22.88 -8.44
CA THR A 166 7.42 23.46 -8.20
C THR A 166 8.42 22.33 -7.98
N ASP A 167 9.60 22.42 -8.60
CA ASP A 167 10.73 21.53 -8.33
C ASP A 167 11.15 21.69 -6.84
N GLU A 168 10.51 20.98 -5.92
CA GLU A 168 11.14 20.63 -4.64
C GLU A 168 11.73 19.23 -4.81
N PRO A 169 13.00 19.13 -5.25
CA PRO A 169 13.72 17.87 -5.20
C PRO A 169 14.00 17.54 -3.72
N LEU A 170 13.05 16.89 -3.08
CA LEU A 170 13.18 16.32 -1.74
C LEU A 170 14.18 15.16 -1.79
N GLY A 171 15.44 15.51 -1.55
CA GLY A 171 16.54 14.56 -1.48
C GLY A 171 17.84 15.09 -2.05
N GLU A 172 17.84 16.11 -2.91
CA GLU A 172 19.11 16.59 -3.49
C GLU A 172 19.91 17.45 -2.51
N GLU A 173 19.25 18.22 -1.63
CA GLU A 173 19.92 18.91 -0.52
C GLU A 173 20.39 17.94 0.56
N VAL A 174 19.63 16.88 0.86
CA VAL A 174 20.03 15.85 1.84
C VAL A 174 21.12 14.94 1.27
N ALA A 175 21.07 14.58 -0.01
CA ALA A 175 22.09 13.81 -0.70
C ALA A 175 23.38 14.64 -0.93
N LYS A 176 23.27 15.93 -1.28
CA LYS A 176 24.43 16.84 -1.35
C LYS A 176 25.02 17.14 0.04
N ALA A 177 24.19 17.24 1.08
CA ALA A 177 24.66 17.37 2.46
C ALA A 177 25.43 16.11 2.92
N MET A 178 25.08 14.93 2.41
CA MET A 178 25.82 13.69 2.65
C MET A 178 27.14 13.58 1.88
N GLU A 179 27.34 14.34 0.79
CA GLU A 179 28.58 14.35 0.00
C GLU A 179 29.64 15.36 0.51
N GLY A 180 29.27 16.26 1.43
CA GLY A 180 30.15 17.31 1.96
C GLY A 180 30.90 16.91 3.23
N LYS A 181 32.18 16.56 3.10
CA LYS A 181 33.19 16.33 4.17
C LYS A 181 32.87 16.97 5.54
N ASP A 182 32.82 16.13 6.58
CA ASP A 182 33.03 16.25 8.05
C ASP A 182 32.85 17.60 8.80
N SER A 183 33.07 18.75 8.17
CA SER A 183 33.10 20.08 8.79
C SER A 183 31.76 20.83 8.84
N LEU A 184 30.75 20.41 8.07
CA LEU A 184 29.41 21.02 8.09
C LEU A 184 28.51 20.41 9.17
N ILE A 185 28.71 19.13 9.48
CA ILE A 185 27.93 18.36 10.46
C ILE A 185 28.07 18.95 11.87
N GLU A 186 29.25 19.45 12.23
CA GLU A 186 29.55 20.02 13.55
C GLU A 186 28.85 21.36 13.80
N ASN A 187 28.42 22.04 12.73
CA ASN A 187 27.76 23.35 12.78
C ASN A 187 26.22 23.27 12.65
N LEU A 188 25.66 22.06 12.55
CA LEU A 188 24.22 21.88 12.52
C LEU A 188 23.63 22.10 13.92
N PRO A 189 22.51 22.82 14.04
CA PRO A 189 21.83 23.00 15.32
C PRO A 189 21.47 21.63 15.91
N ARG A 190 21.64 21.46 17.23
CA ARG A 190 21.30 20.21 17.94
C ARG A 190 19.98 20.37 18.68
N GLU A 191 19.23 19.28 18.79
CA GLU A 191 17.96 19.29 19.51
C GLU A 191 18.15 19.70 20.98
N VAL A 192 17.26 20.56 21.48
CA VAL A 192 17.27 20.98 22.89
C VAL A 192 16.42 19.98 23.68
N PRO A 193 16.99 19.23 24.65
CA PRO A 193 16.32 18.12 25.33
C PRO A 193 15.35 18.59 26.43
N GLU A 194 14.39 19.45 26.10
CA GLU A 194 13.40 19.95 27.06
C GLU A 194 11.96 19.74 26.58
N GLY A 195 11.13 19.10 27.42
CA GLY A 195 9.69 18.97 27.18
C GLY A 195 9.07 17.67 27.67
N TRP A 196 7.73 17.67 27.80
CA TRP A 196 6.97 16.44 28.08
C TRP A 196 6.90 15.53 26.85
N GLY A 197 6.77 16.09 25.65
CA GLY A 197 6.78 15.34 24.38
C GLY A 197 8.09 14.57 24.15
N TYR A 198 9.24 15.21 24.39
CA TYR A 198 10.56 14.59 24.27
C TYR A 198 10.70 13.34 25.17
N ARG A 199 10.24 13.42 26.43
CA ARG A 199 10.26 12.28 27.37
C ARG A 199 9.35 11.13 26.95
N VAL A 200 8.14 11.44 26.48
CA VAL A 200 7.21 10.42 25.98
C VAL A 200 7.77 9.74 24.73
N LEU A 201 8.40 10.49 23.83
CA LEU A 201 9.02 9.96 22.62
C LEU A 201 10.22 9.04 22.98
N HIS A 202 11.16 9.52 23.80
CA HIS A 202 12.38 8.81 24.19
C HIS A 202 12.18 7.63 25.16
N GLN A 203 11.05 7.57 25.87
CA GLN A 203 10.73 6.41 26.71
C GLN A 203 9.73 5.48 26.02
N GLY A 204 8.78 6.04 25.28
CA GLY A 204 7.71 5.32 24.60
C GLY A 204 8.17 4.55 23.37
N TYR A 205 9.18 5.02 22.63
CA TYR A 205 9.65 4.34 21.41
C TYR A 205 10.10 2.89 21.67
N ARG A 206 10.69 2.60 22.84
CA ARG A 206 11.14 1.25 23.21
C ARG A 206 9.96 0.28 23.36
N ILE A 207 8.90 0.73 24.04
CA ILE A 207 7.66 -0.05 24.19
C ILE A 207 7.01 -0.25 22.82
N TRP A 208 6.96 0.81 22.02
CA TRP A 208 6.44 0.74 20.67
C TRP A 208 7.21 -0.26 19.81
N TRP A 209 8.55 -0.23 19.79
CA TRP A 209 9.36 -1.20 19.05
C TRP A 209 9.16 -2.64 19.52
N LEU A 210 8.97 -2.87 20.82
CA LEU A 210 8.65 -4.20 21.34
C LEU A 210 7.30 -4.69 20.78
N VAL A 211 6.26 -3.84 20.82
CA VAL A 211 4.94 -4.16 20.25
C VAL A 211 5.04 -4.35 18.74
N THR A 212 5.78 -3.51 18.03
CA THR A 212 6.03 -3.61 16.58
C THR A 212 6.76 -4.89 16.22
N ALA A 213 7.74 -5.34 17.01
CA ALA A 213 8.42 -6.61 16.77
C ALA A 213 7.49 -7.81 16.94
N VAL A 214 6.66 -7.82 17.99
CA VAL A 214 5.61 -8.84 18.17
C VAL A 214 4.59 -8.77 17.02
N GLY A 215 4.17 -7.57 16.65
CA GLY A 215 3.25 -7.32 15.54
C GLY A 215 3.80 -7.80 14.21
N LEU A 216 5.09 -7.61 13.92
CA LEU A 216 5.75 -8.11 12.71
C LEU A 216 5.73 -9.64 12.66
N CYS A 217 6.03 -10.31 13.77
CA CYS A 217 5.90 -11.77 13.86
C CYS A 217 4.46 -12.22 13.59
N LEU A 218 3.47 -11.54 14.17
CA LEU A 218 2.06 -11.85 13.94
C LEU A 218 1.61 -11.55 12.50
N ALA A 219 2.10 -10.48 11.89
CA ALA A 219 1.81 -10.14 10.49
C ALA A 219 2.37 -11.19 9.53
N ILE A 220 3.58 -11.69 9.78
CA ILE A 220 4.14 -12.81 9.01
C ILE A 220 3.31 -14.09 9.22
N LEU A 221 2.86 -14.36 10.45
CA LEU A 221 1.96 -15.48 10.72
C LEU A 221 0.59 -15.33 10.05
N LEU A 222 0.03 -14.12 10.00
CA LEU A 222 -1.21 -13.80 9.30
C LEU A 222 -1.09 -14.12 7.81
N LEU A 223 -0.01 -13.71 7.15
CA LEU A 223 0.27 -14.11 5.76
C LEU A 223 0.29 -15.64 5.59
N GLY A 224 0.87 -16.36 6.56
CA GLY A 224 0.86 -17.82 6.59
C GLY A 224 -0.54 -18.42 6.79
N TRP A 225 -1.39 -17.80 7.61
CA TRP A 225 -2.77 -18.24 7.82
C TRP A 225 -3.67 -17.95 6.62
N TYR A 226 -3.56 -16.77 6.01
CA TYR A 226 -4.26 -16.45 4.75
C TYR A 226 -3.86 -17.40 3.62
N ALA A 227 -2.60 -17.85 3.59
CA ALA A 227 -2.14 -18.85 2.63
C ALA A 227 -2.72 -20.26 2.88
N GLN A 228 -3.12 -20.57 4.11
CA GLN A 228 -3.69 -21.88 4.48
C GLN A 228 -5.21 -21.91 4.34
N ASP A 229 -5.87 -20.81 4.70
CA ASP A 229 -7.30 -20.64 4.62
C ASP A 229 -7.63 -19.27 3.97
N PRO A 230 -7.99 -19.29 2.68
CA PRO A 230 -8.38 -18.10 1.91
C PRO A 230 -9.61 -17.37 2.44
N GLU A 231 -10.50 -18.09 3.13
CA GLU A 231 -11.73 -17.53 3.71
C GLU A 231 -11.49 -17.01 5.13
N TYR A 232 -10.32 -17.29 5.71
CA TYR A 232 -9.98 -16.81 7.04
C TYR A 232 -9.88 -15.28 7.06
N SER A 233 -10.81 -14.66 7.78
CA SER A 233 -10.73 -13.26 8.19
C SER A 233 -10.64 -13.20 9.71
N PRO A 234 -9.64 -12.50 10.32
CA PRO A 234 -9.54 -12.43 11.76
C PRO A 234 -10.79 -11.79 12.38
N GLU A 235 -11.47 -12.53 13.26
CA GLU A 235 -12.66 -12.01 13.94
C GLU A 235 -12.26 -11.00 15.02
N LEU A 236 -13.14 -10.03 15.30
CA LEU A 236 -12.92 -9.07 16.37
C LEU A 236 -13.23 -9.70 17.75
N VAL A 237 -12.24 -10.38 18.31
CA VAL A 237 -12.31 -11.05 19.61
C VAL A 237 -11.38 -10.36 20.61
N TRP A 238 -11.79 -10.26 21.88
CA TRP A 238 -10.99 -9.61 22.94
C TRP A 238 -10.37 -10.60 23.94
N ASP A 239 -10.60 -11.90 23.78
CA ASP A 239 -9.99 -12.94 24.61
C ASP A 239 -8.52 -13.15 24.20
N PRO A 240 -7.54 -12.74 25.02
CA PRO A 240 -6.11 -12.79 24.68
C PRO A 240 -5.55 -14.22 24.63
N THR A 241 -6.32 -15.24 25.01
CA THR A 241 -5.91 -16.65 24.90
C THR A 241 -6.20 -17.22 23.52
N THR A 242 -7.04 -16.54 22.73
CA THR A 242 -7.38 -16.92 21.37
C THR A 242 -6.41 -16.28 20.37
N ARG A 243 -6.21 -16.95 19.23
CA ARG A 243 -5.38 -16.43 18.13
C ARG A 243 -5.83 -15.04 17.70
N ASP A 244 -7.11 -14.89 17.38
CA ASP A 244 -7.68 -13.65 16.84
C ASP A 244 -7.73 -12.54 17.90
N GLY A 245 -7.84 -12.91 19.19
CA GLY A 245 -7.71 -11.96 20.28
C GLY A 245 -6.31 -11.39 20.46
N ILE A 246 -5.26 -12.21 20.30
CA ILE A 246 -3.87 -11.70 20.30
C ILE A 246 -3.66 -10.72 19.14
N VAL A 247 -4.15 -11.06 17.95
CA VAL A 247 -4.09 -10.18 16.76
C VAL A 247 -4.80 -8.84 17.04
N THR A 248 -6.01 -8.88 17.59
CA THR A 248 -6.78 -7.69 17.95
C THR A 248 -6.05 -6.82 18.97
N TRP A 249 -5.55 -7.41 20.06
CA TRP A 249 -4.84 -6.68 21.11
C TRP A 249 -3.55 -6.03 20.61
N VAL A 250 -2.72 -6.76 19.87
CA VAL A 250 -1.45 -6.22 19.37
C VAL A 250 -1.69 -5.10 18.35
N GLY A 251 -2.65 -5.30 17.44
CA GLY A 251 -3.04 -4.27 16.48
C GLY A 251 -3.58 -3.01 17.16
N PHE A 252 -4.52 -3.16 18.10
CA PHE A 252 -5.11 -2.05 18.84
C PHE A 252 -4.08 -1.27 19.69
N ILE A 253 -3.24 -1.98 20.45
CA ILE A 253 -2.19 -1.37 21.27
C ILE A 253 -1.16 -0.68 20.38
N GLY A 254 -0.71 -1.34 19.31
CA GLY A 254 0.26 -0.80 18.38
C GLY A 254 -0.21 0.49 17.71
N SER A 255 -1.44 0.52 17.21
CA SER A 255 -2.04 1.73 16.65
C SER A 255 -2.22 2.82 17.70
N SER A 256 -2.67 2.47 18.91
CA SER A 256 -2.81 3.44 20.01
C SER A 256 -1.47 4.08 20.38
N LEU A 257 -0.41 3.28 20.51
CA LEU A 257 0.95 3.78 20.78
C LEU A 257 1.45 4.66 19.63
N SER A 258 1.17 4.30 18.38
CA SER A 258 1.54 5.09 17.21
C SER A 258 0.84 6.46 17.23
N ILE A 259 -0.44 6.51 17.58
CA ILE A 259 -1.17 7.78 17.75
C ILE A 259 -0.55 8.61 18.88
N ILE A 260 -0.22 7.99 20.02
CA ILE A 260 0.41 8.68 21.15
C ILE A 260 1.76 9.28 20.72
N LEU A 261 2.62 8.49 20.06
CA LEU A 261 3.93 8.96 19.58
C LEU A 261 3.79 10.07 18.53
N TYR A 262 2.84 9.97 17.60
CA TYR A 262 2.59 11.01 16.61
C TYR A 262 2.07 12.31 17.26
N VAL A 263 1.11 12.23 18.18
CA VAL A 263 0.59 13.42 18.88
C VAL A 263 1.68 14.05 19.76
N SER A 264 2.50 13.23 20.43
CA SER A 264 3.62 13.72 21.24
C SER A 264 4.73 14.36 20.41
N SER A 265 4.98 13.88 19.18
CA SER A 265 5.89 14.53 18.23
C SER A 265 5.27 15.78 17.57
N LYS A 266 3.95 15.91 17.48
CA LYS A 266 3.30 17.12 16.93
C LYS A 266 3.54 18.40 17.72
N ASN A 267 3.77 18.29 19.02
CA ASN A 267 4.22 19.42 19.85
C ASN A 267 5.71 19.76 19.65
N PHE A 268 6.42 18.99 18.81
CA PHE A 268 7.84 19.10 18.49
C PHE A 268 8.06 19.64 17.06
N PHE A 269 7.15 19.34 16.11
CA PHE A 269 7.18 19.81 14.71
C PHE A 269 7.02 21.34 14.50
N ALA A 270 6.91 22.15 15.55
CA ALA A 270 6.98 23.61 15.43
C ALA A 270 8.42 24.13 15.23
N ASP A 271 9.43 23.26 15.37
CA ASP A 271 10.85 23.63 15.38
C ASP A 271 11.72 22.84 14.37
N ASP A 272 11.10 22.16 13.39
CA ASP A 272 11.82 21.42 12.34
C ASP A 272 12.35 22.35 11.24
N THR A 273 13.22 23.29 11.62
CA THR A 273 14.08 24.02 10.69
C THR A 273 15.54 23.55 10.89
N GLU A 274 16.07 22.80 9.92
CA GLU A 274 17.51 22.58 9.65
C GLU A 274 18.40 21.87 10.70
N ALA A 275 17.91 21.41 11.86
CA ALA A 275 18.74 20.81 12.92
C ALA A 275 19.04 19.29 12.78
N THR A 276 18.24 18.52 12.05
CA THR A 276 18.09 17.08 12.30
C THR A 276 19.05 16.13 11.57
N ILE A 277 20.15 16.59 10.95
CA ILE A 277 21.05 15.69 10.17
C ILE A 277 22.28 15.26 10.98
N GLY A 278 22.76 16.08 11.92
CA GLY A 278 24.03 15.85 12.61
C GLY A 278 24.03 14.71 13.65
N ASP A 279 22.92 14.55 14.40
CA ASP A 279 22.84 13.53 15.45
C ASP A 279 22.48 12.12 14.92
N LYS A 280 21.96 12.03 13.70
CA LYS A 280 21.49 10.79 13.05
C LYS A 280 22.60 9.77 12.75
N LEU A 281 23.84 10.21 12.59
CA LEU A 281 24.95 9.32 12.18
C LEU A 281 25.74 8.72 13.35
N ASN A 282 25.56 9.24 14.57
CA ASN A 282 26.40 8.89 15.72
C ASN A 282 25.69 8.09 16.82
N SER A 283 24.36 7.96 16.78
CA SER A 283 23.58 7.26 17.82
C SER A 283 22.51 6.33 17.23
N LEU A 284 22.59 5.04 17.59
CA LEU A 284 21.56 4.05 17.24
C LEU A 284 20.22 4.34 17.94
N ASP A 285 20.25 4.87 19.17
CA ASP A 285 19.03 5.23 19.91
C ASP A 285 18.27 6.34 19.18
N GLU A 286 18.99 7.35 18.66
CA GLU A 286 18.39 8.46 17.91
C GLU A 286 17.78 7.98 16.59
N THR A 287 18.49 7.08 15.91
CA THR A 287 17.98 6.43 14.68
C THR A 287 16.68 5.67 14.94
N LEU A 288 16.58 4.95 16.07
CA LEU A 288 15.39 4.19 16.46
C LEU A 288 14.22 5.09 16.86
N VAL A 289 14.49 6.19 17.56
CA VAL A 289 13.48 7.19 17.93
C VAL A 289 12.89 7.83 16.68
N HIS A 290 13.75 8.28 15.76
CA HIS A 290 13.33 8.92 14.53
C HIS A 290 12.53 7.96 13.63
N ALA A 291 13.02 6.72 13.46
CA ALA A 291 12.32 5.68 12.71
C ALA A 291 10.92 5.39 13.31
N ALA A 292 10.80 5.32 14.64
CA ALA A 292 9.52 5.14 15.30
C ALA A 292 8.57 6.34 15.08
N SER A 293 9.07 7.56 15.20
CA SER A 293 8.29 8.79 14.97
C SER A 293 7.80 8.89 13.51
N GLU A 294 8.70 8.66 12.55
CA GLU A 294 8.36 8.65 11.12
C GLU A 294 7.32 7.58 10.79
N THR A 295 7.43 6.41 11.41
CA THR A 295 6.45 5.33 11.21
C THR A 295 5.11 5.70 11.84
N ALA A 296 5.12 6.22 13.08
CA ALA A 296 3.91 6.66 13.78
C ALA A 296 3.12 7.72 13.00
N PHE A 297 3.81 8.67 12.35
CA PHE A 297 3.20 9.61 11.41
C PHE A 297 2.47 8.90 10.27
N VAL A 298 3.11 7.90 9.64
CA VAL A 298 2.50 7.12 8.55
C VAL A 298 1.30 6.35 9.08
N THR A 299 1.43 5.64 10.20
CA THR A 299 0.35 4.86 10.83
C THR A 299 -0.88 5.71 11.11
N PHE A 300 -0.71 6.91 11.68
CA PHE A 300 -1.83 7.80 11.98
C PHE A 300 -2.64 8.10 10.71
N TRP A 301 -1.99 8.49 9.62
CA TRP A 301 -2.69 8.84 8.39
C TRP A 301 -3.21 7.64 7.61
N VAL A 302 -2.51 6.50 7.66
CA VAL A 302 -3.01 5.23 7.13
C VAL A 302 -4.31 4.85 7.86
N LEU A 303 -4.34 4.91 9.19
CA LEU A 303 -5.56 4.67 9.97
C LEU A 303 -6.71 5.61 9.54
N ILE A 304 -6.45 6.90 9.35
CA ILE A 304 -7.47 7.83 8.83
C ILE A 304 -7.95 7.40 7.44
N ALA A 305 -7.05 6.95 6.57
CA ALA A 305 -7.42 6.47 5.24
C ALA A 305 -8.29 5.21 5.29
N TYR A 306 -7.97 4.22 6.12
CA TYR A 306 -8.82 3.04 6.36
C TYR A 306 -10.20 3.45 6.88
N LEU A 307 -10.26 4.34 7.87
CA LEU A 307 -11.55 4.81 8.41
C LEU A 307 -12.39 5.51 7.35
N VAL A 308 -11.79 6.41 6.57
CA VAL A 308 -12.49 7.11 5.48
C VAL A 308 -12.99 6.11 4.43
N PHE A 309 -12.19 5.10 4.10
CA PHE A 309 -12.56 4.05 3.17
C PHE A 309 -13.72 3.18 3.70
N GLU A 310 -13.58 2.60 4.89
CA GLU A 310 -14.57 1.71 5.50
C GLU A 310 -15.90 2.41 5.76
N PHE A 311 -15.86 3.61 6.36
CA PHE A 311 -17.07 4.41 6.50
C PHE A 311 -17.62 4.83 5.12
N GLY A 312 -16.75 5.17 4.16
CA GLY A 312 -17.16 5.48 2.79
C GLY A 312 -17.93 4.35 2.12
N MET A 313 -17.44 3.12 2.21
CA MET A 313 -18.08 1.92 1.68
C MET A 313 -19.42 1.65 2.35
N LEU A 314 -19.50 1.75 3.68
CA LEU A 314 -20.75 1.60 4.42
C LEU A 314 -21.79 2.66 4.07
N LEU A 315 -21.35 3.91 3.88
CA LEU A 315 -22.20 5.02 3.49
C LEU A 315 -22.64 4.93 2.03
N ALA A 316 -21.78 4.44 1.13
CA ALA A 316 -22.10 4.29 -0.28
C ALA A 316 -23.06 3.10 -0.52
N GLY A 317 -23.03 2.10 0.35
CA GLY A 317 -23.91 0.93 0.26
C GLY A 317 -23.71 0.15 -1.04
N ILE A 318 -22.50 0.20 -1.61
CA ILE A 318 -22.13 -0.54 -2.82
C ILE A 318 -22.27 -2.02 -2.50
N LYS A 319 -23.21 -2.69 -3.18
CA LYS A 319 -23.45 -4.13 -3.02
C LYS A 319 -22.82 -4.86 -4.20
N GLU A 320 -22.43 -6.12 -3.98
CA GLU A 320 -21.96 -7.05 -5.01
C GLU A 320 -22.89 -7.09 -6.24
N SER A 321 -24.20 -6.86 -6.04
CA SER A 321 -25.21 -6.81 -7.10
C SER A 321 -25.05 -5.68 -8.12
N ASP A 322 -24.36 -4.57 -7.78
CA ASP A 322 -24.15 -3.46 -8.72
C ASP A 322 -23.15 -3.83 -9.83
N MET A 323 -22.37 -4.92 -9.63
CA MET A 323 -21.46 -5.48 -10.64
C MET A 323 -22.17 -6.43 -11.63
N SER A 324 -23.41 -6.87 -11.31
CA SER A 324 -24.16 -7.85 -12.10
C SER A 324 -24.84 -7.24 -13.35
N GLU A 325 -25.27 -5.98 -13.31
CA GLU A 325 -25.97 -5.33 -14.44
C GLU A 325 -25.08 -5.14 -15.68
N ASN A 326 -23.75 -5.17 -15.53
CA ASN A 326 -22.76 -5.06 -16.61
C ASN A 326 -21.65 -6.12 -16.51
N GLY A 327 -21.91 -7.34 -16.01
CA GLY A 327 -20.88 -8.34 -15.70
C GLY A 327 -20.01 -8.82 -16.87
N SER A 328 -20.36 -8.48 -18.12
CA SER A 328 -19.60 -8.81 -19.33
C SER A 328 -19.54 -7.66 -20.34
N GLY A 329 -18.53 -7.69 -21.21
CA GLY A 329 -18.32 -6.68 -22.25
C GLY A 329 -17.41 -5.52 -21.82
N ALA A 330 -17.28 -4.52 -22.71
CA ALA A 330 -16.36 -3.40 -22.49
C ALA A 330 -16.77 -2.52 -21.29
N GLY A 331 -18.07 -2.42 -21.01
CA GLY A 331 -18.59 -1.73 -19.83
C GLY A 331 -18.11 -2.37 -18.52
N ALA A 332 -18.12 -3.72 -18.45
CA ALA A 332 -17.60 -4.48 -17.33
C ALA A 332 -16.13 -4.15 -17.03
N VAL A 333 -15.31 -4.14 -18.08
CA VAL A 333 -13.87 -3.83 -18.01
C VAL A 333 -13.65 -2.43 -17.45
N LEU A 334 -14.39 -1.43 -17.94
CA LEU A 334 -14.26 -0.05 -17.47
C LEU A 334 -14.72 0.11 -16.02
N VAL A 335 -15.83 -0.52 -15.63
CA VAL A 335 -16.34 -0.47 -14.26
C VAL A 335 -15.37 -1.15 -13.30
N ALA A 336 -14.89 -2.36 -13.63
CA ALA A 336 -13.92 -3.09 -12.84
C ALA A 336 -12.59 -2.33 -12.67
N ALA A 337 -12.07 -1.71 -13.73
CA ALA A 337 -10.88 -0.85 -13.65
C ALA A 337 -11.14 0.38 -12.77
N THR A 338 -12.33 1.00 -12.89
CA THR A 338 -12.70 2.17 -12.07
C THR A 338 -12.82 1.81 -10.59
N ILE A 339 -13.36 0.63 -10.26
CA ILE A 339 -13.40 0.11 -8.89
C ILE A 339 -11.97 -0.09 -8.36
N GLY A 340 -11.03 -0.49 -9.22
CA GLY A 340 -9.60 -0.62 -8.88
C GLY A 340 -8.94 0.70 -8.47
N LEU A 341 -9.49 1.87 -8.86
CA LEU A 341 -9.00 3.17 -8.39
C LEU A 341 -9.19 3.37 -6.87
N ILE A 342 -10.07 2.59 -6.24
CA ILE A 342 -10.36 2.69 -4.83
C ILE A 342 -9.29 1.90 -4.07
N PRO A 343 -8.42 2.57 -3.28
CA PRO A 343 -7.36 1.88 -2.56
C PRO A 343 -7.92 0.92 -1.51
N GLY A 344 -7.15 -0.12 -1.23
CA GLY A 344 -7.47 -1.16 -0.26
C GLY A 344 -7.62 -2.53 -0.90
N CYS A 345 -7.48 -3.59 -0.10
CA CYS A 345 -7.71 -4.96 -0.58
C CYS A 345 -9.21 -5.28 -0.77
N GLY A 346 -10.12 -4.62 -0.04
CA GLY A 346 -11.56 -4.87 -0.07
C GLY A 346 -12.21 -4.84 -1.47
N PRO A 347 -12.06 -3.76 -2.27
CA PRO A 347 -12.64 -3.70 -3.62
C PRO A 347 -12.10 -4.79 -4.56
N GLN A 348 -10.86 -5.22 -4.35
CA GLN A 348 -10.24 -6.32 -5.10
C GLN A 348 -10.81 -7.68 -4.71
N ILE A 349 -10.98 -7.92 -3.41
CA ILE A 349 -11.58 -9.14 -2.88
C ILE A 349 -13.00 -9.29 -3.44
N ILE A 350 -13.81 -8.22 -3.41
CA ILE A 350 -15.16 -8.23 -3.99
C ILE A 350 -15.13 -8.60 -5.47
N ALA A 351 -14.21 -8.04 -6.26
CA ALA A 351 -14.09 -8.36 -7.68
C ALA A 351 -13.67 -9.82 -7.93
N ILE A 352 -12.71 -10.35 -7.15
CA ILE A 352 -12.27 -11.74 -7.27
C ILE A 352 -13.37 -12.71 -6.84
N THR A 353 -14.06 -12.45 -5.72
CA THR A 353 -15.20 -13.26 -5.29
C THR A 353 -16.31 -13.25 -6.34
N ALA A 354 -16.66 -12.08 -6.88
CA ALA A 354 -17.64 -11.97 -7.96
C ALA A 354 -17.22 -12.75 -9.22
N TYR A 355 -15.92 -12.86 -9.50
CA TYR A 355 -15.43 -13.70 -10.60
C TYR A 355 -15.58 -15.19 -10.29
N VAL A 356 -15.22 -15.62 -9.07
CA VAL A 356 -15.38 -17.02 -8.59
C VAL A 356 -16.85 -17.44 -8.54
N GLU A 357 -17.76 -16.50 -8.29
CA GLU A 357 -19.20 -16.74 -8.35
C GLU A 357 -19.79 -16.68 -9.78
N GLY A 358 -18.97 -16.42 -10.79
CA GLY A 358 -19.40 -16.29 -12.18
C GLY A 358 -20.19 -15.02 -12.51
N ILE A 359 -20.16 -14.02 -11.63
CA ILE A 359 -20.86 -12.73 -11.78
C ILE A 359 -20.13 -11.83 -12.78
N ILE A 360 -18.79 -11.78 -12.71
CA ILE A 360 -17.97 -10.98 -13.65
C ILE A 360 -17.11 -11.84 -14.57
N SER A 361 -16.89 -11.31 -15.77
CA SER A 361 -16.03 -11.95 -16.78
C SER A 361 -14.53 -11.80 -16.47
N PHE A 362 -13.72 -12.77 -16.92
CA PHE A 362 -12.26 -12.74 -16.80
C PHE A 362 -11.59 -11.43 -17.30
N PRO A 363 -12.01 -10.81 -18.42
CA PRO A 363 -11.47 -9.51 -18.84
C PRO A 363 -11.68 -8.40 -17.80
N ALA A 364 -12.83 -8.40 -17.11
CA ALA A 364 -13.10 -7.45 -16.04
C ALA A 364 -12.24 -7.75 -14.80
N LEU A 365 -12.06 -9.03 -14.44
CA LEU A 365 -11.14 -9.45 -13.38
C LEU A 365 -9.71 -8.93 -13.63
N VAL A 366 -9.14 -9.17 -14.81
CA VAL A 366 -7.78 -8.73 -15.15
C VAL A 366 -7.65 -7.21 -15.10
N ALA A 367 -8.67 -6.48 -15.59
CA ALA A 367 -8.69 -5.03 -15.51
C ALA A 367 -8.73 -4.52 -14.06
N ASN A 368 -9.54 -5.14 -13.20
CA ASN A 368 -9.52 -4.80 -11.77
C ASN A 368 -8.16 -5.13 -11.14
N ALA A 369 -7.60 -6.30 -11.43
CA ALA A 369 -6.34 -6.77 -10.85
C ALA A 369 -5.14 -5.87 -11.21
N ILE A 370 -5.07 -5.36 -12.44
CA ILE A 370 -4.00 -4.45 -12.88
C ILE A 370 -4.20 -3.03 -12.34
N SER A 371 -5.47 -2.60 -12.21
CA SER A 371 -5.78 -1.23 -11.78
C SER A 371 -5.71 -1.04 -10.27
N GLN A 372 -5.69 -2.12 -9.49
CA GLN A 372 -5.80 -2.04 -8.04
C GLN A 372 -4.42 -1.94 -7.37
N ASP A 373 -4.21 -0.83 -6.68
CA ASP A 373 -2.95 -0.51 -6.00
C ASP A 373 -2.85 -1.19 -4.60
N GLY A 374 -3.97 -1.69 -4.06
CA GLY A 374 -4.08 -2.34 -2.75
C GLY A 374 -3.72 -1.41 -1.59
N ASP A 375 -3.37 -2.00 -0.43
CA ASP A 375 -3.00 -1.22 0.77
C ASP A 375 -1.66 -0.48 0.62
N ALA A 376 -0.86 -0.86 -0.38
CA ALA A 376 0.41 -0.21 -0.67
C ALA A 376 0.21 1.27 -1.08
N LEU A 377 -0.94 1.64 -1.64
CA LEU A 377 -1.19 3.04 -1.97
C LEU A 377 -1.23 3.94 -0.73
N PHE A 378 -1.62 3.43 0.45
CA PHE A 378 -1.79 4.27 1.65
C PHE A 378 -0.47 4.91 2.10
N PRO A 379 0.66 4.19 2.30
CA PRO A 379 1.95 4.82 2.57
C PRO A 379 2.36 5.88 1.54
N LEU A 380 2.13 5.61 0.25
CA LEU A 380 2.47 6.53 -0.84
C LEU A 380 1.58 7.78 -0.80
N LEU A 381 0.29 7.63 -0.52
CA LEU A 381 -0.66 8.74 -0.38
C LEU A 381 -0.26 9.67 0.77
N VAL A 382 0.19 9.10 1.89
CA VAL A 382 0.62 9.89 3.05
C VAL A 382 1.91 10.66 2.77
N ARG A 383 2.89 10.02 2.11
CA ARG A 383 4.21 10.62 1.89
C ARG A 383 4.28 11.49 0.63
N HIS A 384 3.53 11.15 -0.42
CA HIS A 384 3.62 11.80 -1.72
C HIS A 384 2.28 11.79 -2.48
N LYS A 385 1.30 12.56 -1.97
CA LYS A 385 -0.08 12.65 -2.49
C LYS A 385 -0.18 12.75 -4.02
N VAL A 386 0.62 13.61 -4.64
CA VAL A 386 0.62 13.81 -6.10
C VAL A 386 1.09 12.56 -6.83
N ALA A 387 2.09 11.85 -6.29
CA ALA A 387 2.57 10.61 -6.89
C ALA A 387 1.52 9.50 -6.77
N SER A 388 0.84 9.42 -5.62
CA SER A 388 -0.24 8.46 -5.40
C SER A 388 -1.40 8.66 -6.37
N ILE A 389 -1.91 9.89 -6.53
CA ILE A 389 -3.00 10.18 -7.47
C ILE A 389 -2.60 9.82 -8.91
N TRP A 390 -1.41 10.24 -9.33
CA TRP A 390 -0.92 9.90 -10.66
C TRP A 390 -0.67 8.40 -10.82
N ALA A 391 -0.20 7.70 -9.78
CA ALA A 391 0.07 6.28 -9.86
C ALA A 391 -1.20 5.52 -10.21
N THR A 392 -2.29 5.78 -9.52
CA THR A 392 -3.59 5.14 -9.77
C THR A 392 -4.10 5.42 -11.20
N ILE A 393 -3.88 6.62 -11.74
CA ILE A 393 -4.21 6.90 -13.16
C ILE A 393 -3.32 6.09 -14.12
N HIS A 394 -2.02 6.02 -13.83
CA HIS A 394 -1.04 5.31 -14.66
C HIS A 394 -1.19 3.79 -14.60
N THR A 395 -1.78 3.22 -13.54
CA THR A 395 -2.11 1.79 -13.42
C THR A 395 -3.45 1.45 -14.07
N THR A 396 -4.45 2.34 -14.03
CA THR A 396 -5.75 2.12 -14.70
C THR A 396 -5.67 2.13 -16.23
N LEU A 397 -4.79 2.93 -16.83
CA LEU A 397 -4.62 2.96 -18.28
C LEU A 397 -4.26 1.59 -18.90
N PRO A 398 -3.16 0.94 -18.48
CA PRO A 398 -2.83 -0.40 -18.97
C PRO A 398 -3.88 -1.43 -18.55
N ALA A 399 -4.54 -1.26 -17.40
CA ALA A 399 -5.62 -2.14 -16.96
C ALA A 399 -6.77 -2.22 -17.97
N ILE A 400 -7.27 -1.06 -18.41
CA ILE A 400 -8.36 -0.98 -19.39
C ILE A 400 -7.90 -1.57 -20.73
N ILE A 401 -6.68 -1.24 -21.17
CA ILE A 401 -6.13 -1.74 -22.44
C ILE A 401 -6.07 -3.27 -22.42
N VAL A 402 -5.48 -3.85 -21.37
CA VAL A 402 -5.28 -5.30 -21.24
C VAL A 402 -6.63 -6.01 -21.09
N GLY A 403 -7.55 -5.46 -20.28
CA GLY A 403 -8.90 -5.99 -20.17
C GLY A 403 -9.64 -6.01 -21.51
N LEU A 404 -9.57 -4.93 -22.30
CA LEU A 404 -10.17 -4.89 -23.64
C LEU A 404 -9.51 -5.87 -24.62
N VAL A 405 -8.19 -6.08 -24.51
CA VAL A 405 -7.46 -7.08 -25.30
C VAL A 405 -7.94 -8.50 -24.97
N PHE A 406 -8.10 -8.84 -23.69
CA PHE A 406 -8.67 -10.13 -23.28
C PHE A 406 -10.12 -10.29 -23.75
N LEU A 407 -10.94 -9.24 -23.63
CA LEU A 407 -12.30 -9.25 -24.12
C LEU A 407 -12.37 -9.56 -25.62
N TRP A 408 -11.51 -8.91 -26.41
CA TRP A 408 -11.40 -9.17 -27.84
C TRP A 408 -10.89 -10.59 -28.13
N ALA A 409 -9.84 -11.04 -27.45
CA ALA A 409 -9.24 -12.35 -27.65
C ALA A 409 -10.22 -13.50 -27.34
N MET A 410 -10.95 -13.40 -26.23
CA MET A 410 -11.99 -14.36 -25.84
C MET A 410 -13.17 -14.39 -26.83
N GLY A 411 -13.50 -13.25 -27.43
CA GLY A 411 -14.51 -13.18 -28.49
C GLY A 411 -14.09 -13.83 -29.82
N GLN A 412 -12.79 -13.80 -30.13
CA GLN A 412 -12.25 -14.40 -31.37
C GLN A 412 -11.89 -15.88 -31.22
N TYR A 413 -11.46 -16.29 -30.02
CA TYR A 413 -10.94 -17.63 -29.75
C TYR A 413 -11.72 -18.27 -28.59
N PRO A 414 -12.80 -19.03 -28.88
CA PRO A 414 -13.63 -19.66 -27.84
C PRO A 414 -12.84 -20.56 -26.88
N SER A 415 -11.76 -21.18 -27.33
CA SER A 415 -10.88 -22.00 -26.48
C SER A 415 -10.23 -21.21 -25.34
N ILE A 416 -10.03 -19.89 -25.51
CA ILE A 416 -9.53 -19.02 -24.44
C ILE A 416 -10.64 -18.77 -23.42
N THR A 417 -11.88 -18.57 -23.88
CA THR A 417 -13.04 -18.43 -23.00
C THR A 417 -13.25 -19.68 -22.15
N ASP A 418 -13.24 -20.86 -22.77
CA ASP A 418 -13.42 -22.14 -22.07
C ASP A 418 -12.31 -22.42 -21.03
N ALA A 419 -11.14 -21.82 -21.21
CA ALA A 419 -10.00 -21.97 -20.31
C ALA A 419 -9.94 -20.93 -19.19
N LEU A 420 -10.53 -19.75 -19.40
CA LEU A 420 -10.43 -18.59 -18.51
C LEU A 420 -11.74 -18.19 -17.86
N GLN A 421 -12.87 -18.75 -18.27
CA GLN A 421 -14.17 -18.51 -17.66
C GLN A 421 -14.70 -19.85 -17.14
N PRO A 422 -14.58 -20.11 -15.83
CA PRO A 422 -15.02 -21.36 -15.20
C PRO A 422 -16.54 -21.52 -15.17
#